data_AF-A0A2V7V663-F1
#
_entry.id   AF-A0A2V7V663-F1
#
_cell.length_a   1.000
_cell.length_b   1.000
_cell.length_c   1.000
_cell.angle_alpha   90.00
_cell.angle_beta   90.00
_cell.angle_gamma   90.00
#
_symmetry.space_group_name_H-M   'P 1'
#
loop_
_entity.id
_entity.type
_entity.pdbx_description
1 polymer ?
#
loop_
_entity_poly.entity_id
_entity_poly.type
_entity_poly.pdbx_seq_one_letter_code
_entity_poly.pdbx_strand_id
1 'polypeptide(L)'
;QGIANLNAAGNPLFAHNSSIQIADSLTKVLNTHAIKFGASVEQANKNQNFQNNEEAQFQIASWGQPGATGSTLGDLITGRPVTALQGTKTPNGTFRHYNIDGFVQDSWKIKPNFTLEYGVRVSKMPNNTEINGLGGVFIPANYDHSQGPFINGDVRR
;
A
#
# COMPACT_ATOMS: atom_id res chain seq x y z
N GLN A 1 5.91 33.43 22.45
CA GLN A 1 5.62 32.18 21.70
C GLN A 1 6.89 31.85 20.93
N GLY A 2 7.74 30.98 21.47
CA GLY A 2 9.06 30.66 20.90
C GLY A 2 9.00 29.53 19.88
N ILE A 3 10.02 29.41 19.02
CA ILE A 3 10.16 28.29 18.08
C ILE A 3 10.55 27.04 18.85
N ALA A 4 9.59 26.14 19.09
CA ALA A 4 9.81 24.92 19.86
C ALA A 4 10.35 23.74 19.04
N ASN A 5 10.16 23.77 17.72
CA ASN A 5 10.58 22.71 16.80
C ASN A 5 11.22 23.30 15.55
N LEU A 6 12.35 22.74 15.15
CA LEU A 6 12.96 22.95 13.84
C LEU A 6 12.91 21.64 13.07
N ASN A 7 12.35 21.69 11.86
CA ASN A 7 12.28 20.54 10.97
C ASN A 7 13.09 20.84 9.72
N ALA A 8 13.92 19.88 9.29
CA ALA A 8 14.50 19.95 7.95
C ALA A 8 13.40 19.75 6.87
N ALA A 9 13.70 20.15 5.63
CA ALA A 9 12.76 20.04 4.52
C ALA A 9 12.40 18.57 4.25
N GLY A 10 11.12 18.25 4.33
CA GLY A 10 10.57 16.88 4.24
C GLY A 10 10.96 16.13 2.97
N ASN A 11 11.02 14.80 3.06
CA ASN A 11 11.32 13.93 1.93
C ASN A 11 10.18 14.04 0.90
N PRO A 12 10.44 14.37 -0.38
CA PRO A 12 9.40 14.38 -1.39
C PRO A 12 8.78 12.99 -1.55
N LEU A 13 7.52 12.87 -1.13
CA LEU A 13 6.73 11.66 -1.36
C LEU A 13 6.47 11.48 -2.85
N PHE A 14 6.68 10.26 -3.35
CA PHE A 14 6.41 9.91 -4.73
C PHE A 14 5.65 8.58 -4.82
N ALA A 15 4.87 8.45 -5.87
CA ALA A 15 4.20 7.20 -6.24
C ALA A 15 4.15 7.08 -7.77
N HIS A 16 5.03 6.25 -8.32
CA HIS A 16 5.07 5.94 -9.74
C HIS A 16 4.26 4.67 -9.99
N ASN A 17 3.23 4.75 -10.83
CA ASN A 17 2.41 3.62 -11.22
C ASN A 17 2.66 3.28 -12.69
N SER A 18 2.69 1.99 -13.01
CA SER A 18 2.73 1.48 -14.38
C SER A 18 1.89 0.22 -14.47
N SER A 19 1.26 -0.04 -15.60
CA SER A 19 0.59 -1.32 -15.83
C SER A 19 0.72 -1.78 -17.26
N ILE A 20 0.60 -3.09 -17.43
CA ILE A 20 0.57 -3.78 -18.72
C ILE A 20 -0.63 -4.70 -18.69
N GLN A 21 -1.48 -4.60 -19.70
CA GLN A 21 -2.68 -5.42 -19.83
C GLN A 21 -2.68 -6.17 -21.15
N ILE A 22 -3.05 -7.44 -21.08
CA ILE A 22 -3.38 -8.27 -22.25
C ILE A 22 -4.85 -8.65 -22.11
N ALA A 23 -5.62 -8.41 -23.16
CA ALA A 23 -7.04 -8.73 -23.20
C ALA A 23 -7.43 -9.25 -24.59
N ASP A 24 -8.33 -10.20 -24.61
CA ASP A 24 -8.93 -10.71 -25.84
C ASP A 24 -10.41 -11.02 -25.64
N SER A 25 -11.18 -10.91 -26.73
CA SER A 25 -12.58 -11.28 -26.74
C SER A 25 -12.96 -11.89 -28.07
N LEU A 26 -13.69 -13.01 -28.01
CA LEU A 26 -14.22 -13.70 -29.16
C LEU A 26 -15.75 -13.61 -29.15
N THR A 27 -16.31 -13.39 -30.34
CA THR A 27 -17.75 -13.51 -30.57
C THR A 27 -17.98 -14.63 -31.57
N LYS A 28 -18.94 -15.51 -31.27
CA LYS A 28 -19.36 -16.56 -32.19
C LYS A 28 -20.86 -16.63 -32.25
N VAL A 29 -21.39 -16.55 -33.47
CA VAL A 29 -22.81 -16.77 -33.75
C VAL A 29 -22.99 -18.23 -34.15
N LEU A 30 -23.84 -18.94 -33.42
CA LEU A 30 -24.15 -20.35 -33.59
C LEU A 30 -25.67 -20.52 -33.56
N ASN A 31 -26.28 -20.65 -34.74
CA ASN A 31 -27.73 -20.81 -34.90
C ASN A 31 -28.52 -19.69 -34.19
N THR A 32 -29.23 -20.03 -33.12
CA THR A 32 -30.04 -19.10 -32.31
C THR A 32 -29.25 -18.41 -31.21
N HIS A 33 -27.97 -18.71 -31.04
CA HIS A 33 -27.10 -18.16 -29.99
C HIS A 33 -26.08 -17.19 -30.58
N ALA A 34 -25.95 -16.03 -29.94
CA ALA A 34 -24.84 -15.11 -30.16
C ALA A 34 -24.02 -15.05 -28.86
N ILE A 35 -22.94 -15.82 -28.82
CA ILE A 35 -22.10 -15.98 -27.64
C ILE A 35 -20.91 -15.05 -27.76
N LYS A 36 -20.64 -14.28 -26.70
CA LYS A 36 -19.45 -13.44 -26.55
C LYS A 36 -18.73 -13.82 -25.26
N PHE A 37 -17.43 -14.05 -25.36
CA PHE A 37 -16.62 -14.31 -24.18
C PHE A 37 -15.27 -13.62 -24.32
N GLY A 38 -14.63 -13.36 -23.19
CA GLY A 38 -13.33 -12.73 -23.17
C GLY A 38 -12.66 -12.82 -21.82
N ALA A 39 -11.37 -12.57 -21.82
CA ALA A 39 -10.55 -12.56 -20.62
C ALA A 39 -9.50 -11.45 -20.71
N SER A 40 -9.11 -10.93 -19.56
CA SER A 40 -7.98 -10.01 -19.47
C SER A 40 -7.13 -10.30 -18.24
N VAL A 41 -5.83 -10.09 -18.39
CA VAL A 41 -4.88 -10.09 -17.30
C VAL A 41 -4.11 -8.78 -17.33
N GLU A 42 -4.17 -8.05 -16.24
CA GLU A 42 -3.37 -6.85 -16.01
C GLU A 42 -2.31 -7.16 -14.97
N GLN A 43 -1.07 -6.77 -15.25
CA GLN A 43 -0.03 -6.64 -14.24
C GLN A 43 0.23 -5.17 -14.00
N ALA A 44 0.03 -4.72 -12.77
CA ALA A 44 0.29 -3.35 -12.37
C ALA A 44 1.41 -3.29 -11.31
N ASN A 45 2.30 -2.32 -11.48
CA ASN A 45 3.44 -2.07 -10.62
C ASN A 45 3.31 -0.68 -10.00
N LYS A 46 3.68 -0.56 -8.73
CA LYS A 46 3.73 0.68 -7.97
C LYS A 46 5.07 0.80 -7.27
N ASN A 47 5.80 1.88 -7.54
CA ASN A 47 7.02 2.24 -6.82
C ASN A 47 6.75 3.49 -5.99
N GLN A 48 6.85 3.36 -4.66
CA GLN A 48 6.56 4.44 -3.72
C GLN A 48 7.60 4.46 -2.60
N ASN A 49 7.93 5.65 -2.11
CA ASN A 49 8.56 5.78 -0.80
C ASN A 49 7.49 5.80 0.31
N PHE A 50 7.95 5.61 1.54
CA PHE A 50 7.12 5.69 2.73
C PHE A 50 7.47 6.96 3.50
N GLN A 51 6.48 7.50 4.21
CA GLN A 51 6.73 8.61 5.09
C GLN A 51 7.58 8.14 6.27
N ASN A 52 8.70 8.81 6.49
CA ASN A 52 9.51 8.65 7.68
C ASN A 52 10.17 10.00 8.00
N ASN A 53 10.52 10.21 9.26
CA ASN A 53 11.20 11.42 9.71
C ASN A 53 12.71 11.31 9.37
N GLU A 54 13.05 11.04 8.11
CA GLU A 54 14.44 10.97 7.65
C GLU A 54 15.14 12.32 7.83
N GLU A 55 14.35 13.38 7.76
CA GLU A 55 14.69 14.73 8.16
C GLU A 55 14.93 14.81 9.67
N ALA A 56 16.05 15.41 10.05
CA ALA A 56 16.29 15.72 11.44
C ALA A 56 15.25 16.73 11.96
N GLN A 57 14.60 16.38 13.07
CA GLN A 57 13.79 17.27 13.87
C GLN A 57 14.53 17.59 15.15
N PHE A 58 14.74 18.89 15.40
CA PHE A 58 15.32 19.39 16.65
C PHE A 58 14.24 20.04 17.49
N GLN A 59 14.10 19.55 18.72
CA GLN A 59 13.28 20.19 19.72
C GLN A 59 14.13 21.15 20.55
N ILE A 60 13.66 22.39 20.70
CA ILE A 60 14.35 23.42 21.46
C ILE A 60 13.42 23.88 22.57
N ALA A 61 13.84 23.69 23.81
CA ALA A 61 13.13 24.16 24.97
C ALA A 61 14.13 24.58 26.05
N SER A 62 13.86 25.71 26.70
CA SER A 62 14.70 26.23 27.77
C SER A 62 14.42 25.60 29.13
N TRP A 63 13.39 24.76 29.22
CA TRP A 63 13.04 24.02 30.42
C TRP A 63 13.58 22.59 30.33
N GLY A 64 14.25 22.12 31.39
CA GLY A 64 14.69 20.73 31.53
C GLY A 64 16.08 20.38 30.99
N GLN A 65 16.85 21.34 30.47
CA GLN A 65 18.24 21.11 30.01
C GLN A 65 19.27 21.72 30.98
N PRO A 66 20.23 20.95 31.51
CA PRO A 66 21.35 21.50 32.27
C PRO A 66 22.14 22.50 31.42
N GLY A 67 22.18 23.77 31.85
CA GLY A 67 22.83 24.85 31.10
C GLY A 67 21.96 25.52 30.03
N ALA A 68 20.63 25.41 30.07
CA ALA A 68 19.77 26.23 29.23
C ALA A 68 20.04 27.74 29.44
N THR A 69 19.96 28.53 28.38
CA THR A 69 20.12 29.99 28.40
C THR A 69 18.90 30.71 28.99
N GLY A 70 17.84 29.97 29.34
CA GLY A 70 16.58 30.52 29.86
C GLY A 70 15.64 31.05 28.78
N SER A 71 16.07 31.10 27.52
CA SER A 71 15.26 31.52 26.37
C SER A 71 15.41 30.53 25.22
N THR A 72 14.30 30.11 24.62
CA THR A 72 14.29 29.23 23.45
C THR A 72 15.12 29.78 22.28
N LEU A 73 15.18 31.11 22.12
CA LEU A 73 16.01 31.74 21.09
C LEU A 73 17.50 31.69 21.45
N GLY A 74 17.84 31.83 22.72
CA GLY A 74 19.22 31.71 23.20
C GLY A 74 19.75 30.29 23.03
N ASP A 75 18.92 29.28 23.33
CA ASP A 75 19.26 27.87 23.14
C ASP A 75 19.38 27.51 21.65
N LEU A 76 18.56 28.12 20.79
CA LEU A 76 18.71 28.00 19.35
C LEU A 76 20.05 28.56 18.85
N ILE A 77 20.38 29.82 19.18
CA ILE A 77 21.60 30.48 18.68
C ILE A 77 22.88 29.83 19.26
N THR A 78 22.81 29.32 20.49
CA THR A 78 23.94 28.62 21.13
C THR A 78 24.00 27.13 20.81
N GLY A 79 23.07 26.60 20.00
CA GLY A 79 23.09 25.21 19.53
C GLY A 79 22.80 24.18 20.63
N ARG A 80 21.85 24.47 21.52
CA ARG A 80 21.47 23.63 22.67
C ARG A 80 20.07 23.00 22.51
N PRO A 81 19.86 22.06 21.57
CA PRO A 81 18.60 21.35 21.46
C PRO A 81 18.40 20.36 22.62
N VAL A 82 17.14 20.14 23.01
CA VAL A 82 16.72 19.19 24.05
C VAL A 82 16.73 17.76 23.51
N THR A 83 16.24 17.60 22.28
CA THR A 83 16.10 16.32 21.61
C THR A 83 16.39 16.51 20.13
N ALA A 84 17.10 15.55 19.54
CA ALA A 84 17.22 15.41 18.10
C ALA A 84 16.60 14.06 17.72
N LEU A 85 15.58 14.10 16.86
CA LEU A 85 14.97 12.92 16.28
C LEU A 85 15.39 12.84 14.82
N GLN A 86 15.93 11.70 14.41
CA GLN A 86 16.24 11.42 13.02
C GLN A 86 15.91 9.95 12.74
N GLY A 87 15.02 9.74 11.79
CA GLY A 87 14.68 8.46 11.22
C GLY A 87 15.73 8.00 10.21
N THR A 88 15.86 6.69 10.04
CA THR A 88 16.71 6.11 9.00
C THR A 88 16.03 6.19 7.65
N LYS A 89 16.80 6.35 6.56
CA LYS A 89 16.24 6.31 5.22
C LYS A 89 15.38 5.05 4.99
N THR A 90 14.14 5.25 4.60
CA THR A 90 13.17 4.19 4.32
C THR A 90 13.40 3.68 2.91
N PRO A 91 13.45 2.36 2.72
CA PRO A 91 13.63 1.83 1.39
C PRO A 91 12.38 2.07 0.53
N ASN A 92 12.59 2.24 -0.77
CA ASN A 92 11.50 2.42 -1.73
C ASN A 92 10.81 1.07 -1.94
N GLY A 93 9.51 1.01 -1.63
CA GLY A 93 8.71 -0.18 -1.82
C GLY A 93 8.31 -0.35 -3.28
N THR A 94 8.57 -1.54 -3.84
CA THR A 94 8.12 -1.88 -5.19
C THR A 94 7.07 -2.97 -5.10
N PHE A 95 5.83 -2.61 -5.43
CA PHE A 95 4.68 -3.48 -5.34
C PHE A 95 4.24 -3.94 -6.72
N ARG A 96 3.85 -5.21 -6.81
CA ARG A 96 3.23 -5.81 -7.98
C ARG A 96 1.88 -6.41 -7.61
N HIS A 97 0.89 -6.18 -8.46
CA HIS A 97 -0.42 -6.80 -8.35
C HIS A 97 -0.93 -7.25 -9.71
N TYR A 98 -1.89 -8.16 -9.67
CA TYR A 98 -2.52 -8.72 -10.85
C TYR A 98 -4.03 -8.51 -10.77
N ASN A 99 -4.65 -8.14 -11.89
CA ASN A 99 -6.10 -8.17 -12.05
C ASN A 99 -6.42 -9.19 -13.14
N ILE A 100 -7.20 -10.21 -12.79
CA ILE A 100 -7.59 -11.27 -13.72
C ILE A 100 -9.10 -11.19 -13.87
N ASP A 101 -9.57 -10.95 -15.08
CA ASP A 101 -10.99 -10.83 -15.42
C ASP A 101 -11.37 -11.83 -16.50
N GLY A 102 -12.58 -12.37 -16.39
CA GLY A 102 -13.18 -13.22 -17.42
C GLY A 102 -14.68 -13.01 -17.49
N PHE A 103 -15.25 -13.10 -18.69
CA PHE A 103 -16.70 -13.01 -18.89
C PHE A 103 -17.19 -13.93 -20.00
N VAL A 104 -18.45 -14.35 -19.87
CA VAL A 104 -19.21 -15.06 -20.90
C VAL A 104 -20.62 -14.49 -20.91
N GLN A 105 -21.13 -14.18 -22.09
CA GLN A 105 -22.48 -13.67 -22.34
C GLN A 105 -23.08 -14.40 -23.54
N ASP A 106 -24.37 -14.69 -23.48
CA ASP A 106 -25.13 -15.30 -24.56
C ASP A 106 -26.44 -14.53 -24.78
N SER A 107 -26.72 -14.22 -26.05
CA SER A 107 -28.01 -13.73 -26.51
C SER A 107 -28.68 -14.85 -27.31
N TRP A 108 -29.71 -15.45 -26.70
CA TRP A 108 -30.37 -16.65 -27.21
C TRP A 108 -31.78 -16.32 -27.72
N LYS A 109 -31.98 -16.46 -29.03
CA LYS A 109 -33.28 -16.33 -29.68
C LYS A 109 -34.09 -17.63 -29.55
N ILE A 110 -34.82 -17.78 -28.45
CA ILE A 110 -35.64 -18.96 -28.16
C ILE A 110 -36.85 -19.06 -29.10
N LYS A 111 -37.48 -17.92 -29.42
CA LYS A 111 -38.61 -17.81 -30.38
C LYS A 111 -38.40 -16.60 -31.29
N PRO A 112 -39.08 -16.52 -32.46
CA PRO A 112 -38.95 -15.36 -33.36
C PRO A 112 -39.22 -14.00 -32.68
N ASN A 113 -40.01 -14.00 -31.62
CA ASN A 113 -40.42 -12.85 -30.82
C ASN A 113 -39.89 -12.86 -29.37
N PHE A 114 -38.96 -13.76 -29.02
CA PHE A 114 -38.41 -13.83 -27.67
C PHE A 114 -36.92 -14.17 -27.68
N THR A 115 -36.12 -13.26 -27.15
CA THR A 115 -34.68 -13.40 -26.95
C THR A 115 -34.37 -13.30 -25.46
N LEU A 116 -33.59 -14.25 -24.95
CA LEU A 116 -33.08 -14.25 -23.59
C LEU A 116 -31.61 -13.85 -23.61
N GLU A 117 -31.25 -12.86 -22.79
CA GLU A 117 -29.86 -12.44 -22.61
C GLU A 117 -29.40 -12.77 -21.20
N TYR A 118 -28.24 -13.42 -21.09
CA TYR A 118 -27.67 -13.81 -19.82
C TYR A 118 -26.15 -13.86 -19.91
N GLY A 119 -25.49 -13.76 -18.76
CA GLY A 119 -24.05 -13.84 -18.70
C GLY A 119 -23.49 -13.74 -17.30
N VAL A 120 -22.20 -14.05 -17.19
CA VAL A 120 -21.43 -14.03 -15.95
C VAL A 120 -20.09 -13.33 -16.18
N ARG A 121 -19.63 -12.61 -15.16
CA ARG A 121 -18.28 -12.05 -15.11
C ARG A 121 -17.65 -12.42 -13.78
N VAL A 122 -16.38 -12.81 -13.83
CA VAL A 122 -15.57 -13.10 -12.66
C VAL A 122 -14.31 -12.25 -12.69
N SER A 123 -13.92 -11.76 -11.52
CA SER A 123 -12.71 -10.97 -11.34
C SER A 123 -11.95 -11.50 -10.13
N LYS A 124 -10.63 -11.61 -10.25
CA LYS A 124 -9.73 -12.03 -9.17
C LYS A 124 -8.60 -11.01 -9.03
N MET A 125 -8.55 -10.38 -7.86
CA MET A 125 -7.56 -9.37 -7.49
C MET A 125 -6.79 -9.88 -6.25
N PRO A 126 -5.74 -10.69 -6.43
CA PRO A 126 -4.89 -11.12 -5.32
C PRO A 126 -4.24 -9.93 -4.61
N ASN A 127 -3.79 -10.16 -3.38
CA ASN A 127 -3.11 -9.15 -2.59
C ASN A 127 -1.81 -8.69 -3.27
N ASN A 128 -1.47 -7.42 -3.08
CA ASN A 128 -0.26 -6.82 -3.61
C ASN A 128 0.96 -7.49 -2.98
N THR A 129 1.97 -7.79 -3.79
CA THR A 129 3.23 -8.39 -3.33
C THR A 129 4.36 -7.39 -3.49
N GLU A 130 5.17 -7.22 -2.45
CA GLU A 130 6.41 -6.44 -2.53
C GLU A 130 7.51 -7.34 -3.14
N ILE A 131 8.18 -6.87 -4.20
CA ILE A 131 9.08 -7.72 -5.01
C ILE A 131 10.55 -7.70 -4.55
N ASN A 132 10.94 -6.79 -3.65
CA ASN A 132 12.31 -6.64 -3.16
C ASN A 132 12.52 -7.23 -1.75
N GLY A 133 11.51 -7.91 -1.18
CA GLY A 133 11.57 -8.49 0.17
C GLY A 133 11.53 -7.46 1.30
N LEU A 134 11.10 -6.23 1.01
CA LEU A 134 11.01 -5.13 1.98
C LEU A 134 9.63 -5.06 2.67
N GLY A 135 8.68 -5.85 2.18
CA GLY A 135 7.33 -5.93 2.74
C GLY A 135 7.31 -6.72 4.05
N GLY A 136 6.72 -6.13 5.10
CA GLY A 136 6.28 -6.89 6.27
C GLY A 136 5.08 -7.75 5.89
N VAL A 137 5.26 -9.07 5.85
CA VAL A 137 4.19 -10.02 5.53
C VAL A 137 4.03 -10.97 6.71
N PHE A 138 2.78 -11.21 7.12
CA PHE A 138 2.49 -12.30 8.05
C PHE A 138 2.68 -13.63 7.32
N ILE A 139 3.60 -14.44 7.83
CA ILE A 139 3.89 -15.78 7.31
C ILE A 139 3.30 -16.78 8.33
N PRO A 140 2.15 -17.41 8.06
CA PRO A 140 1.51 -18.32 9.00
C PRO A 140 2.42 -19.48 9.44
N ALA A 141 3.31 -19.94 8.56
CA ALA A 141 4.26 -21.02 8.87
C ALA A 141 5.29 -20.65 9.95
N ASN A 142 5.60 -19.36 10.11
CA ASN A 142 6.53 -18.86 11.13
C ASN A 142 5.80 -18.41 12.40
N TYR A 143 4.48 -18.53 12.44
CA TYR A 143 3.69 -18.11 13.59
C TYR A 143 3.72 -19.19 14.67
N ASP A 144 4.41 -18.89 15.77
CA ASP A 144 4.37 -19.70 16.98
C ASP A 144 3.27 -19.18 17.91
N HIS A 145 2.20 -19.97 18.02
CA HIS A 145 1.06 -19.69 18.89
C HIS A 145 1.43 -19.67 20.39
N SER A 146 2.64 -20.04 20.79
CA SER A 146 3.11 -20.04 22.18
C SER A 146 3.98 -18.83 22.55
N GLN A 147 4.34 -17.97 21.58
CA GLN A 147 5.26 -16.83 21.79
C GLN A 147 4.54 -15.47 21.85
N GLY A 148 3.21 -15.45 21.96
CA GLY A 148 2.42 -14.24 22.07
C GLY A 148 2.42 -13.62 23.48
N PRO A 149 2.12 -12.32 23.62
CA PRO A 149 1.81 -11.73 24.92
C PRO A 149 0.42 -12.19 25.37
N PHE A 150 0.36 -13.30 26.09
CA PHE A 150 -0.90 -13.81 26.64
C PHE A 150 -1.27 -13.06 27.92
N ILE A 151 -2.53 -12.63 28.00
CA ILE A 151 -3.11 -12.17 29.28
C ILE A 151 -2.99 -13.35 30.26
N ASN A 152 -2.26 -13.15 31.35
CA ASN A 152 -1.97 -14.17 32.37
C ASN A 152 -1.15 -15.39 31.89
N GLY A 153 -0.44 -15.30 30.76
CA GLY A 153 0.42 -16.39 30.28
C GLY A 153 -0.32 -17.61 29.74
N ASP A 154 -1.63 -17.51 29.49
CA ASP A 154 -2.45 -18.62 28.98
C ASP A 154 -2.37 -18.73 27.44
N VAL A 155 -1.68 -19.76 26.97
CA VAL A 155 -1.49 -20.09 25.54
C VAL A 155 -2.69 -20.81 24.89
N ARG A 156 -3.79 -21.05 25.61
CA ARG A 156 -4.88 -21.96 25.19
C ARG A 156 -6.21 -21.31 24.82
N ARG A 157 -6.28 -20.00 24.62
CA ARG A 157 -7.55 -19.31 24.30
C ARG A 157 -7.60 -18.75 22.88
#